data_AF-A0A930XXQ3-F1
#
_entry.id   AF-A0A930XXQ3-F1
#
_cell.length_a   1.000
_cell.length_b   1.000
_cell.length_c   1.000
_cell.angle_alpha   90.00
_cell.angle_beta   90.00
_cell.angle_gamma   90.00
#
_symmetry.space_group_name_H-M   'P 1'
#
loop_
_entity.id
_entity.type
_entity.pdbx_description
1 polymer ?
#
loop_
_entity_poly.entity_id
_entity_poly.type
_entity_poly.pdbx_seq_one_letter_code
_entity_poly.pdbx_strand_id
1 'polypeptide(L)'
;MNKKPKALFLIAPNRRVSATKETEFSNERELQDLVESNLMTLFGLHLVKREHSQKVAKHDEYEGKRFDTLALTTRGLPAIIEYKKKKDKNVLRQLIEYVDRIVRYPADFELLVAKSPGLPSIRSGKIRIICVAESFENPDVTYARNCKHKIELVSYRYFNNALLFEWVYGKPPRFWPPESNGDNSAVPDAPSLEQILKIFHRTVKSIGPGITHYKTKTYEGYEKDGKSFLTFYVYRKNKRIKVWLPLDPGQEKMGGKNLRDMRGKGRKGAGPLEILIDNAEIINKYEYLLRKSYDRLGDSNRSKHQKPKPFEALSKNQSNMAKAVNNSDNVRRKLFQHLCASIIKLAPKRIECVETKYYYAFRKDGKNFMFVRAFPQLNTVRFSFNLDVSKVALEGIVIKDGCWANNNRFQIDLATEDHLKMVKPLIKKAFEEA
;
A
#
# COMPACT_ATOMS: atom_id res chain seq x y z
N MET A 1 -5.88 18.73 43.23
CA MET A 1 -6.99 18.82 42.25
C MET A 1 -7.90 17.62 42.44
N ASN A 2 -9.15 17.83 42.84
CA ASN A 2 -10.14 16.76 42.91
C ASN A 2 -10.30 16.15 41.52
N LYS A 3 -9.86 14.89 41.33
CA LYS A 3 -10.13 14.14 40.12
C LYS A 3 -11.65 14.02 40.03
N LYS A 4 -12.26 14.71 39.07
CA LYS A 4 -13.69 14.54 38.78
C LYS A 4 -13.96 13.05 38.54
N PRO A 5 -15.04 12.47 39.06
CA PRO A 5 -15.37 11.07 38.81
C PRO A 5 -15.54 10.87 37.30
N LYS A 6 -14.88 9.85 36.75
CA LYS A 6 -14.96 9.46 35.33
C LYS A 6 -15.51 8.03 35.27
N ALA A 7 -16.42 7.78 34.33
CA ALA A 7 -16.92 6.45 34.00
C ALA A 7 -16.65 6.18 32.52
N LEU A 8 -16.17 4.97 32.22
CA LEU A 8 -15.83 4.54 30.86
C LEU A 8 -16.66 3.30 30.53
N PHE A 9 -17.19 3.26 29.31
CA PHE A 9 -18.06 2.17 28.87
C PHE A 9 -17.65 1.69 27.47
N LEU A 10 -17.76 0.37 27.25
CA LEU A 10 -17.59 -0.27 25.95
C LEU A 10 -18.96 -0.51 25.33
N ILE A 11 -19.08 -0.21 24.04
CA ILE A 11 -20.29 -0.47 23.27
C ILE A 11 -20.00 -1.63 22.31
N ALA A 12 -20.64 -2.77 22.54
CA ALA A 12 -20.54 -3.92 21.64
C ALA A 12 -21.34 -3.69 20.34
N PRO A 13 -21.07 -4.43 19.24
CA PRO A 13 -21.79 -4.28 17.98
C PRO A 13 -23.31 -4.46 18.08
N ASN A 14 -23.77 -5.23 19.07
CA ASN A 14 -25.20 -5.43 19.38
C ASN A 14 -25.80 -4.32 20.26
N ARG A 15 -25.10 -3.18 20.41
CA ARG A 15 -25.48 -2.02 21.23
C ARG A 15 -25.60 -2.29 22.73
N ARG A 16 -25.05 -3.40 23.24
CA ARG A 16 -24.90 -3.60 24.69
C ARG A 16 -23.72 -2.81 25.23
N VAL A 17 -23.91 -2.28 26.43
CA VAL A 17 -22.93 -1.45 27.12
C VAL A 17 -22.35 -2.22 28.30
N SER A 18 -21.04 -2.15 28.50
CA SER A 18 -20.37 -2.68 29.69
C SER A 18 -19.42 -1.65 30.27
N ALA A 19 -19.42 -1.50 31.60
CA ALA A 19 -18.48 -0.63 32.27
C ALA A 19 -17.06 -1.19 32.12
N THR A 20 -16.09 -0.32 31.88
CA THR A 20 -14.67 -0.67 31.83
C THR A 20 -13.84 0.35 32.60
N LYS A 21 -12.57 0.05 32.83
CA LYS A 21 -11.62 0.93 33.51
C LYS A 21 -10.49 1.31 32.55
N GLU A 22 -9.90 2.48 32.81
CA GLU A 22 -8.63 2.84 32.18
C GLU A 22 -7.57 1.81 32.57
N THR A 23 -6.79 1.36 31.59
CA THR A 23 -5.68 0.43 31.77
C THR A 23 -4.39 1.14 31.41
N GLU A 24 -3.35 1.00 32.21
CA GLU A 24 -2.05 1.58 31.90
C GLU A 24 -1.19 0.57 31.14
N PHE A 25 -0.31 1.06 30.26
CA PHE A 25 0.79 0.24 29.76
C PHE A 25 1.70 -0.14 30.92
N SER A 26 2.33 -1.31 30.86
CA SER A 26 3.23 -1.81 31.91
C SER A 26 4.43 -0.88 32.06
N ASN A 27 4.99 -0.41 30.94
CA ASN A 27 6.13 0.51 30.88
C ASN A 27 6.10 1.35 29.58
N GLU A 28 7.05 2.28 29.45
CA GLU A 28 7.22 3.12 28.24
C GLU A 28 7.48 2.30 26.98
N ARG A 29 8.15 1.15 27.14
CA ARG A 29 8.51 0.30 26.03
C ARG A 29 7.31 -0.34 25.34
N GLU A 30 6.29 -0.74 26.11
CA GLU A 30 5.05 -1.31 25.55
C GLU A 30 4.29 -0.29 24.69
N LEU A 31 4.21 0.96 25.14
CA LEU A 31 3.66 2.07 24.36
C LEU A 31 4.48 2.32 23.09
N GLN A 32 5.81 2.35 23.22
CA GLN A 32 6.71 2.53 22.09
C GLN A 32 6.53 1.41 21.06
N ASP A 33 6.50 0.14 21.47
CA ASP A 33 6.29 -1.02 20.59
C ASP A 33 4.96 -0.92 19.81
N LEU A 34 3.87 -0.53 20.50
CA LEU A 34 2.57 -0.32 19.89
C LEU A 34 2.60 0.79 18.84
N VAL A 35 3.18 1.93 19.18
CA VAL A 35 3.24 3.09 18.28
C VAL A 35 4.17 2.83 17.10
N GLU A 36 5.36 2.27 17.32
CA GLU A 36 6.34 1.98 16.27
C GLU A 36 5.80 0.98 15.22
N SER A 37 5.02 -0.01 15.66
CA SER A 37 4.33 -0.96 14.78
C SER A 37 3.22 -0.33 13.92
N ASN A 38 2.77 0.88 14.28
CA ASN A 38 1.63 1.58 13.67
C ASN A 38 1.96 3.02 13.21
N LEU A 39 3.24 3.38 13.07
CA LEU A 39 3.69 4.75 12.78
C LEU A 39 3.06 5.38 11.54
N MET A 40 2.87 4.58 10.49
CA MET A 40 2.24 5.06 9.27
C MET A 40 0.78 5.45 9.53
N THR A 41 0.05 4.60 10.25
CA THR A 41 -1.37 4.82 10.58
C THR A 41 -1.56 5.96 11.57
N LEU A 42 -0.72 6.05 12.60
CA LEU A 42 -0.88 7.02 13.69
C LEU A 42 -0.33 8.40 13.31
N PHE A 43 0.80 8.45 12.61
CA PHE A 43 1.56 9.68 12.39
C PHE A 43 2.01 9.91 10.94
N GLY A 44 1.85 8.94 10.03
CA GLY A 44 2.27 9.06 8.62
C GLY A 44 3.79 9.04 8.50
N LEU A 45 4.43 8.22 9.34
CA LEU A 45 5.87 8.12 9.47
C LEU A 45 6.35 6.73 9.06
N HIS A 46 7.52 6.68 8.43
CA HIS A 46 8.28 5.44 8.21
C HIS A 46 9.34 5.31 9.30
N LEU A 47 9.45 4.14 9.91
CA LEU A 47 10.48 3.87 10.90
C LEU A 47 11.86 3.84 10.23
N VAL A 48 12.83 4.56 10.81
CA VAL A 48 14.26 4.49 10.41
C VAL A 48 14.99 3.59 11.39
N LYS A 49 14.94 3.90 12.68
CA LYS A 49 15.64 3.14 13.71
C LYS A 49 14.99 3.33 15.08
N ARG A 50 14.89 2.22 15.81
CA ARG A 50 14.46 2.16 17.21
C ARG A 50 15.68 2.31 18.11
N GLU A 51 15.55 3.00 19.23
CA GLU A 51 16.55 3.02 20.33
C GLU A 51 17.97 3.34 19.83
N HIS A 52 18.10 4.34 18.97
CA HIS A 52 19.37 4.63 18.32
C HIS A 52 20.28 5.49 19.20
N SER A 53 21.45 4.95 19.55
CA SER A 53 22.57 5.72 20.08
C SER A 53 23.61 5.91 18.99
N GLN A 54 23.97 7.17 18.72
CA GLN A 54 25.10 7.48 17.83
C GLN A 54 26.41 7.24 18.57
N LYS A 55 27.42 6.77 17.84
CA LYS A 55 28.79 6.68 18.36
C LYS A 55 29.41 8.07 18.27
N VAL A 56 29.39 8.80 19.38
CA VAL A 56 30.10 10.08 19.52
C VAL A 56 31.44 9.87 20.22
N ALA A 57 32.32 10.87 20.16
CA ALA A 57 33.62 10.81 20.85
C ALA A 57 33.40 10.69 22.38
N LYS A 58 34.37 10.07 23.07
CA LYS A 58 34.37 10.06 24.54
C LYS A 58 34.41 11.51 25.05
N HIS A 59 33.62 11.82 26.07
CA HIS A 59 33.40 13.16 26.63
C HIS A 59 32.61 14.14 25.75
N ASP A 60 31.98 13.67 24.67
CA ASP A 60 30.98 14.45 23.95
C ASP A 60 29.68 14.57 24.76
N GLU A 61 29.01 15.72 24.68
CA GLU A 61 27.77 16.02 25.43
C GLU A 61 26.60 15.07 25.09
N TYR A 62 26.72 14.29 24.01
CA TYR A 62 25.74 13.30 23.56
C TYR A 62 26.14 11.84 23.84
N GLU A 63 27.26 11.59 24.54
CA GLU A 63 27.72 10.24 24.86
C GLU A 63 26.67 9.48 25.69
N GLY A 64 26.34 8.25 25.28
CA GLY A 64 25.34 7.41 25.95
C GLY A 64 23.87 7.79 25.72
N LYS A 65 23.57 8.90 25.04
CA LYS A 65 22.19 9.34 24.78
C LYS A 65 21.56 8.60 23.60
N ARG A 66 20.26 8.30 23.69
CA ARG A 66 19.56 7.41 22.75
C ARG A 66 18.24 8.01 22.31
N PHE A 67 17.96 8.02 21.01
CA PHE A 67 16.61 8.34 20.53
C PHE A 67 15.67 7.18 20.85
N ASP A 68 14.46 7.44 21.34
CA ASP A 68 13.42 6.40 21.41
C ASP A 68 13.08 5.92 20.00
N THR A 69 12.59 6.81 19.14
CA THR A 69 12.26 6.50 17.74
C THR A 69 12.82 7.55 16.79
N LEU A 70 13.64 7.11 15.83
CA LEU A 70 13.98 7.86 14.63
C LEU A 70 13.11 7.41 13.46
N ALA A 71 12.54 8.38 12.76
CA ALA A 71 11.61 8.14 11.67
C ALA A 71 11.79 9.16 10.53
N LEU A 72 11.10 8.90 9.42
CA LEU A 72 11.09 9.73 8.23
C LEU A 72 9.65 9.97 7.78
N THR A 73 9.28 11.21 7.50
CA THR A 73 7.97 11.52 6.93
C THR A 73 7.85 10.97 5.51
N THR A 74 6.63 10.81 4.99
CA THR A 74 6.38 10.46 3.58
C THR A 74 7.01 11.43 2.57
N ARG A 75 7.32 12.65 3.02
CA ARG A 75 8.00 13.67 2.20
C ARG A 75 9.52 13.67 2.36
N GLY A 76 10.11 12.78 3.15
CA GLY A 76 11.57 12.72 3.34
C GLY A 76 12.13 13.65 4.42
N LEU A 77 11.29 14.33 5.20
CA LEU A 77 11.76 15.12 6.36
C LEU A 77 12.02 14.23 7.58
N PRO A 78 13.11 14.43 8.35
CA PRO A 78 13.38 13.68 9.58
C PRO A 78 12.28 13.87 10.63
N ALA A 79 12.02 12.81 11.40
CA ALA A 79 11.10 12.83 12.52
C ALA A 79 11.68 12.10 13.74
N ILE A 80 11.42 12.63 14.93
CA ILE A 80 11.77 12.03 16.23
C ILE A 80 10.48 11.83 17.02
N ILE A 81 10.37 10.69 17.70
CA ILE A 81 9.32 10.47 18.69
C ILE A 81 9.96 10.12 20.03
N GLU A 82 9.45 10.73 21.09
CA GLU A 82 9.79 10.46 22.49
C GLU A 82 8.53 9.98 23.23
N TYR A 83 8.68 8.96 24.06
CA TYR A 83 7.58 8.39 24.86
C TYR A 83 7.82 8.65 26.34
N LYS A 84 6.75 8.99 27.06
CA LYS A 84 6.77 9.10 28.53
C LYS A 84 5.53 8.48 29.15
N LYS A 85 5.71 7.51 30.03
CA LYS A 85 4.59 6.92 30.78
C LYS A 85 4.17 7.86 31.90
N LYS A 86 5.12 8.53 32.56
CA LYS A 86 4.83 9.45 33.66
C LYS A 86 5.23 10.88 33.29
N LYS A 87 4.71 11.83 34.05
CA LYS A 87 5.13 13.23 33.98
C LYS A 87 6.64 13.33 34.19
N ASP A 88 7.34 13.95 33.24
CA ASP A 88 8.76 14.25 33.36
C ASP A 88 9.01 15.72 32.99
N LYS A 89 9.61 16.47 33.91
CA LYS A 89 9.94 17.90 33.72
C LYS A 89 11.05 18.12 32.69
N ASN A 90 11.77 17.06 32.28
CA ASN A 90 12.95 17.16 31.42
C ASN A 90 12.69 16.77 29.97
N VAL A 91 11.46 16.42 29.59
CA VAL A 91 11.16 15.90 28.23
C VAL A 91 11.58 16.89 27.14
N LEU A 92 11.45 18.18 27.41
CA LEU A 92 11.81 19.24 26.46
C LEU A 92 13.31 19.32 26.21
N ARG A 93 14.14 19.08 27.24
CA ARG A 93 15.60 19.13 27.13
C ARG A 93 16.10 17.99 26.22
N GLN A 94 15.56 16.79 26.41
CA GLN A 94 15.89 15.62 25.59
C GLN A 94 15.56 15.87 24.11
N LEU A 95 14.41 16.49 23.82
CA LEU A 95 13.99 16.80 22.45
C LEU A 95 14.92 17.82 21.76
N ILE A 96 15.46 18.81 22.48
CA ILE A 96 16.46 19.76 21.92
C ILE A 96 17.73 19.01 21.56
N GLU A 97 18.23 18.19 22.47
CA GLU A 97 19.48 17.46 22.29
C GLU A 97 19.39 16.51 21.08
N TYR A 98 18.25 15.86 20.88
CA TYR A 98 18.00 15.02 19.72
C TYR A 98 17.98 15.80 18.40
N VAL A 99 17.36 16.98 18.41
CA VAL A 99 17.34 17.86 17.24
C VAL A 99 18.75 18.35 16.91
N ASP A 100 19.49 18.87 17.89
CA ASP A 100 20.86 19.35 17.67
C ASP A 100 21.74 18.23 17.12
N ARG A 101 21.57 17.00 17.62
CA ARG A 101 22.34 15.86 17.16
C ARG A 101 22.06 15.47 15.70
N ILE A 102 20.80 15.48 15.25
CA ILE A 102 20.47 15.26 13.83
C ILE A 102 21.07 16.38 12.96
N VAL A 103 21.06 17.61 13.45
CA VAL A 103 21.59 18.78 12.71
C VAL A 103 23.12 18.75 12.64
N ARG A 104 23.80 18.37 13.74
CA ARG A 104 25.26 18.33 13.84
C ARG A 104 25.88 17.14 13.10
N TYR A 105 25.19 16.00 13.06
CA TYR A 105 25.67 14.76 12.44
C TYR A 105 24.70 14.23 11.36
N PRO A 106 24.45 14.98 10.27
CA PRO A 106 23.49 14.59 9.24
C PRO A 106 23.92 13.30 8.50
N ALA A 107 25.23 13.09 8.31
CA ALA A 107 25.77 11.92 7.61
C ALA A 107 25.41 10.59 8.30
N ASP A 108 25.36 10.57 9.63
CA ASP A 108 24.96 9.39 10.39
C ASP A 108 23.48 9.06 10.16
N PHE A 109 22.63 10.08 10.18
CA PHE A 109 21.20 9.92 9.88
C PHE A 109 20.99 9.46 8.43
N GLU A 110 21.72 10.05 7.48
CA GLU A 110 21.70 9.65 6.08
C GLU A 110 22.10 8.19 5.88
N LEU A 111 23.16 7.75 6.58
CA LEU A 111 23.60 6.36 6.54
C LEU A 111 22.55 5.40 7.11
N LEU A 112 21.85 5.77 8.19
CA LEU A 112 20.77 4.97 8.75
C LEU A 112 19.60 4.81 7.78
N VAL A 113 19.21 5.90 7.11
CA VAL A 113 18.14 5.86 6.10
C VAL A 113 18.58 5.05 4.89
N ALA A 114 19.80 5.22 4.40
CA ALA A 114 20.34 4.48 3.26
C ALA A 114 20.40 2.95 3.52
N LYS A 115 20.66 2.55 4.76
CA LYS A 115 20.64 1.13 5.19
C LYS A 115 19.23 0.56 5.37
N SER A 116 18.20 1.40 5.34
CA SER A 116 16.81 1.00 5.60
C SER A 116 16.02 0.90 4.29
N PRO A 117 15.58 -0.31 3.88
CA PRO A 117 14.95 -0.50 2.59
C PRO A 117 13.56 0.16 2.51
N GLY A 118 13.26 0.76 1.36
CA GLY A 118 11.92 1.28 1.05
C GLY A 118 11.58 2.65 1.66
N LEU A 119 12.57 3.35 2.22
CA LEU A 119 12.38 4.71 2.72
C LEU A 119 12.47 5.77 1.61
N PRO A 120 11.75 6.90 1.74
CA PRO A 120 11.89 8.03 0.81
C PRO A 120 13.27 8.69 0.94
N SER A 121 13.69 9.40 -0.12
CA SER A 121 14.92 10.19 -0.07
C SER A 121 14.84 11.28 1.00
N ILE A 122 15.94 11.49 1.72
CA ILE A 122 16.02 12.54 2.74
C ILE A 122 15.92 13.92 2.07
N ARG A 123 15.22 14.82 2.74
CA ARG A 123 15.17 16.24 2.41
C ARG A 123 15.56 17.08 3.61
N SER A 124 16.35 18.10 3.35
CA SER A 124 16.64 19.14 4.32
C SER A 124 15.37 19.94 4.65
N GLY A 125 15.19 20.29 5.93
CA GLY A 125 14.06 21.09 6.37
C GLY A 125 13.79 20.96 7.87
N LYS A 126 12.62 21.45 8.31
CA LYS A 126 12.22 21.35 9.71
C LYS A 126 12.01 19.88 10.11
N ILE A 127 12.78 19.43 11.09
CA ILE A 127 12.56 18.17 11.80
C ILE A 127 11.18 18.20 12.47
N ARG A 128 10.43 17.10 12.35
CA ARG A 128 9.16 16.89 13.06
C ARG A 128 9.44 16.18 14.39
N ILE A 129 8.87 16.67 15.47
CA ILE A 129 9.07 16.16 16.82
C ILE A 129 7.69 15.80 17.37
N ILE A 130 7.55 14.59 17.90
CA ILE A 130 6.30 14.14 18.50
C ILE A 130 6.63 13.63 19.90
N CYS A 131 6.02 14.23 20.92
CA CYS A 131 6.10 13.71 22.29
C CYS A 131 4.78 13.01 22.62
N VAL A 132 4.82 11.75 23.02
CA VAL A 132 3.64 10.96 23.41
C VAL A 132 3.71 10.67 24.90
N ALA A 133 2.78 11.21 25.69
CA ALA A 133 2.80 11.09 27.15
C ALA A 133 1.41 10.95 27.78
N GLU A 134 1.28 10.59 29.06
CA GLU A 134 -0.05 10.55 29.70
C GLU A 134 -0.64 11.94 29.98
N SER A 135 0.21 12.96 30.13
CA SER A 135 -0.19 14.35 30.36
C SER A 135 1.00 15.29 30.16
N PHE A 136 0.69 16.58 29.94
CA PHE A 136 1.66 17.66 29.83
C PHE A 136 1.33 18.80 30.80
N GLU A 137 2.33 19.64 31.09
CA GLU A 137 2.18 20.86 31.89
C GLU A 137 2.22 22.11 31.01
N ASN A 138 1.79 23.25 31.56
CA ASN A 138 1.81 24.53 30.83
C ASN A 138 3.20 24.93 30.29
N PRO A 139 4.32 24.67 31.00
CA PRO A 139 5.66 24.89 30.45
C PRO A 139 5.94 24.10 29.17
N ASP A 140 5.44 22.86 29.06
CA ASP A 140 5.63 22.02 27.85
C ASP A 140 4.99 22.67 26.63
N VAL A 141 3.76 23.16 26.78
CA VAL A 141 3.04 23.87 25.72
C VAL A 141 3.73 25.18 25.35
N THR A 142 4.26 25.90 26.34
CA THR A 142 5.01 27.15 26.12
C THR A 142 6.28 26.91 25.33
N TYR A 143 7.03 25.87 25.68
CA TYR A 143 8.19 25.45 24.92
C TYR A 143 7.82 25.01 23.51
N ALA A 144 6.76 24.21 23.37
CA ALA A 144 6.30 23.73 22.08
C ALA A 144 5.97 24.89 21.13
N ARG A 145 5.36 25.96 21.67
CA ARG A 145 5.08 27.21 20.94
C ARG A 145 6.33 27.94 20.44
N ASN A 146 7.42 27.88 21.19
CA ASN A 146 8.67 28.60 20.90
C ASN A 146 9.71 27.73 20.15
N CYS A 147 9.40 26.46 19.87
CA CYS A 147 10.31 25.57 19.17
C CYS A 147 10.46 25.97 17.69
N LYS A 148 11.70 26.07 17.21
CA LYS A 148 11.98 26.37 15.80
C LYS A 148 11.52 25.26 14.84
N HIS A 149 11.51 24.03 15.36
CA HIS A 149 11.10 22.81 14.68
C HIS A 149 9.62 22.51 14.90
N LYS A 150 9.05 21.61 14.10
CA LYS A 150 7.62 21.30 14.20
C LYS A 150 7.42 20.29 15.34
N ILE A 151 6.92 20.75 16.48
CA ILE A 151 6.66 19.91 17.66
C ILE A 151 5.17 19.67 17.87
N GLU A 152 4.82 18.45 18.25
CA GLU A 152 3.48 17.98 18.56
C GLU A 152 3.52 17.32 19.95
N LEU A 153 2.61 17.72 20.85
CA LEU A 153 2.44 17.12 22.17
C LEU A 153 1.13 16.33 22.19
N VAL A 154 1.23 15.02 22.35
CA VAL A 154 0.10 14.09 22.20
C VAL A 154 -0.09 13.35 23.51
N SER A 155 -1.19 13.64 24.22
CA SER A 155 -1.53 12.87 25.40
C SER A 155 -2.24 11.57 25.02
N TYR A 156 -2.00 10.49 25.75
CA TYR A 156 -2.68 9.22 25.51
C TYR A 156 -3.49 8.72 26.71
N ARG A 157 -4.54 7.96 26.40
CA ARG A 157 -5.29 7.10 27.33
C ARG A 157 -5.44 5.73 26.71
N TYR A 158 -5.26 4.68 27.51
CA TYR A 158 -5.41 3.30 27.04
C TYR A 158 -6.50 2.59 27.86
N PHE A 159 -7.35 1.83 27.18
CA PHE A 159 -8.42 1.08 27.82
C PHE A 159 -8.93 -0.02 26.90
N ASN A 160 -8.93 -1.27 27.36
CA ASN A 160 -9.51 -2.42 26.65
C ASN A 160 -9.18 -2.45 25.13
N ASN A 161 -7.87 -2.46 24.81
CA ASN A 161 -7.34 -2.44 23.44
C ASN A 161 -7.76 -1.22 22.59
N ALA A 162 -8.25 -0.15 23.21
CA ALA A 162 -8.48 1.15 22.58
C ALA A 162 -7.44 2.14 23.08
N LEU A 163 -6.86 2.90 22.14
CA LEU A 163 -5.91 3.97 22.39
C LEU A 163 -6.55 5.28 21.96
N LEU A 164 -6.70 6.20 22.92
CA LEU A 164 -7.14 7.56 22.66
C LEU A 164 -5.92 8.48 22.65
N PHE A 165 -5.79 9.30 21.61
CA PHE A 165 -4.82 10.37 21.53
C PHE A 165 -5.53 11.73 21.56
N GLU A 166 -4.97 12.67 22.32
CA GLU A 166 -5.41 14.05 22.40
C GLU A 166 -4.21 14.95 22.12
N TRP A 167 -4.32 15.86 21.13
CA TRP A 167 -3.23 16.79 20.83
C TRP A 167 -3.32 17.99 21.79
N VAL A 168 -2.48 17.98 22.82
CA VAL A 168 -2.34 19.13 23.75
C VAL A 168 -1.69 20.32 23.03
N TYR A 169 -0.79 20.06 22.08
CA TYR A 169 -0.23 21.07 21.18
C TYR A 169 0.03 20.47 19.80
N GLY A 170 -0.18 21.29 18.76
CA GLY A 170 -0.11 20.85 17.37
C GLY A 170 -1.47 20.40 16.85
N LYS A 171 -1.46 19.61 15.79
CA LYS A 171 -2.70 19.09 15.18
C LYS A 171 -2.49 17.64 14.76
N PRO A 172 -3.54 16.80 14.83
CA PRO A 172 -3.48 15.46 14.29
C PRO A 172 -3.11 15.49 12.80
N PRO A 173 -2.53 14.39 12.28
CA PRO A 173 -2.23 14.31 10.86
C PRO A 173 -3.50 14.50 10.03
N ARG A 174 -3.40 15.21 8.89
CA ARG A 174 -4.56 15.53 8.05
C ARG A 174 -5.24 14.31 7.41
N PHE A 175 -4.59 13.16 7.42
CA PHE A 175 -5.18 11.90 6.97
C PHE A 175 -6.03 11.22 8.06
N TRP A 176 -5.95 11.69 9.31
CA TRP A 176 -6.89 11.30 10.36
C TRP A 176 -8.26 11.93 10.05
N PRO A 177 -9.37 11.22 10.28
CA PRO A 177 -10.72 11.78 10.11
C PRO A 177 -10.85 13.13 10.84
N PRO A 178 -11.21 14.23 10.16
CA PRO A 178 -11.26 15.54 10.80
C PRO A 178 -12.24 15.52 11.98
N GLU A 179 -11.82 16.07 13.13
CA GLU A 179 -12.74 16.39 14.22
C GLU A 179 -13.82 17.34 13.69
N SER A 180 -15.08 16.95 13.87
CA SER A 180 -16.23 17.85 13.73
C SER A 180 -16.18 18.84 14.89
N ASN A 181 -15.38 19.91 14.77
CA ASN A 181 -15.36 20.97 15.77
C ASN A 181 -16.72 21.65 15.82
N GLY A 182 -17.43 21.42 16.92
CA GLY A 182 -18.70 22.06 17.26
C GLY A 182 -18.48 23.52 17.64
N ASP A 183 -18.31 24.37 16.63
CA ASP A 183 -18.53 25.80 16.77
C ASP A 183 -19.96 26.11 16.30
N ASN A 184 -20.78 26.68 17.17
CA ASN A 184 -22.19 27.00 16.95
C ASN A 184 -22.34 28.24 16.05
N SER A 185 -21.83 28.17 14.83
CA SER A 185 -22.17 29.11 13.75
C SER A 185 -22.41 28.31 12.47
N ALA A 186 -23.69 28.07 12.19
CA ALA A 186 -24.23 27.38 11.02
C ALA A 186 -23.56 26.03 10.71
N VAL A 187 -24.29 24.93 10.93
CA VAL A 187 -23.98 23.58 10.44
C VAL A 187 -23.31 23.68 9.05
N PRO A 188 -22.00 23.45 8.90
CA PRO A 188 -21.43 23.31 7.57
C PRO A 188 -21.87 21.92 7.15
N ASP A 189 -22.78 21.88 6.17
CA ASP A 189 -23.08 20.68 5.40
C ASP A 189 -21.81 19.86 5.18
N ALA A 190 -21.93 18.54 5.27
CA ALA A 190 -20.91 17.59 4.83
C ALA A 190 -20.18 18.16 3.59
N PRO A 191 -18.83 18.16 3.56
CA PRO A 191 -18.05 18.95 2.63
C PRO A 191 -18.62 18.83 1.23
N SER A 192 -18.98 19.97 0.64
CA SER A 192 -19.69 19.97 -0.64
C SER A 192 -18.86 19.22 -1.69
N LEU A 193 -19.53 18.61 -2.66
CA LEU A 193 -18.85 17.86 -3.73
C LEU A 193 -17.76 18.70 -4.40
N GLU A 194 -17.99 20.00 -4.54
CA GLU A 194 -17.03 20.99 -5.03
C GLU A 194 -15.78 21.10 -4.15
N GLN A 195 -15.91 21.05 -2.82
CA GLN A 195 -14.77 21.03 -1.90
C GLN A 195 -13.98 19.71 -2.03
N ILE A 196 -14.65 18.57 -2.11
CA ILE A 196 -14.01 17.26 -2.31
C ILE A 196 -13.25 17.25 -3.65
N LEU A 197 -13.88 17.75 -4.72
CA LEU A 197 -13.23 17.90 -6.02
C LEU A 197 -12.01 18.80 -5.96
N LYS A 198 -12.11 19.95 -5.30
CA LYS A 198 -10.99 20.89 -5.15
C LYS A 198 -9.80 20.24 -4.44
N ILE A 199 -10.05 19.45 -3.41
CA ILE A 199 -9.01 18.67 -2.72
C ILE A 199 -8.44 17.60 -3.65
N PHE A 200 -9.29 16.82 -4.32
CA PHE A 200 -8.88 15.79 -5.26
C PHE A 200 -7.99 16.34 -6.38
N HIS A 201 -8.39 17.43 -7.03
CA HIS A 201 -7.59 18.08 -8.09
C HIS A 201 -6.24 18.57 -7.56
N ARG A 202 -6.19 19.15 -6.35
CA ARG A 202 -4.92 19.59 -5.73
C ARG A 202 -4.01 18.41 -5.41
N THR A 203 -4.55 17.33 -4.84
CA THR A 203 -3.79 16.12 -4.52
C THR A 203 -3.18 15.54 -5.80
N VAL A 204 -3.97 15.32 -6.85
CA VAL A 204 -3.46 14.74 -8.11
C VAL A 204 -2.39 15.63 -8.75
N LYS A 205 -2.61 16.95 -8.83
CA LYS A 205 -1.60 17.88 -9.38
C LYS A 205 -0.31 17.94 -8.55
N SER A 206 -0.36 17.62 -7.26
CA SER A 206 0.81 17.60 -6.38
C SER A 206 1.61 16.29 -6.44
N ILE A 207 1.14 15.28 -7.18
CA ILE A 207 1.81 13.97 -7.24
C ILE A 207 3.19 14.09 -7.89
N GLY A 208 3.31 14.82 -8.99
CA GLY A 208 4.58 15.00 -9.71
C GLY A 208 4.46 15.99 -10.87
N PRO A 209 5.58 16.33 -11.52
CA PRO A 209 5.61 17.25 -12.67
C PRO A 209 4.96 16.63 -13.92
N GLY A 210 4.68 17.46 -14.93
CA GLY A 210 4.19 16.98 -16.24
C GLY A 210 2.77 16.41 -16.24
N ILE A 211 1.96 16.73 -15.23
CA ILE A 211 0.55 16.29 -15.14
C ILE A 211 -0.35 17.25 -15.91
N THR A 212 -1.06 16.72 -16.91
CA THR A 212 -2.06 17.46 -17.70
C THR A 212 -3.45 16.94 -17.40
N HIS A 213 -4.43 17.85 -17.28
CA HIS A 213 -5.84 17.51 -17.08
C HIS A 213 -6.58 17.55 -18.41
N TYR A 214 -7.43 16.55 -18.67
CA TYR A 214 -8.29 16.51 -19.85
C TYR A 214 -9.71 16.11 -19.49
N LYS A 215 -10.65 16.49 -20.37
CA LYS A 215 -12.09 16.25 -20.20
C LYS A 215 -12.68 15.68 -21.47
N THR A 216 -13.44 14.60 -21.33
CA THR A 216 -14.24 14.00 -22.41
C THR A 216 -15.72 14.32 -22.20
N LYS A 217 -16.57 13.90 -23.14
CA LYS A 217 -18.04 14.00 -22.99
C LYS A 217 -18.57 13.24 -21.76
N THR A 218 -17.87 12.22 -21.28
CA THR A 218 -18.43 11.28 -20.28
C THR A 218 -17.56 11.04 -19.05
N TYR A 219 -16.31 11.51 -19.01
CA TYR A 219 -15.39 11.43 -17.87
C TYR A 219 -14.24 12.43 -18.01
N GLU A 220 -13.51 12.66 -16.93
CA GLU A 220 -12.31 13.50 -16.88
C GLU A 220 -11.10 12.64 -16.53
N GLY A 221 -9.89 13.14 -16.76
CA GLY A 221 -8.68 12.37 -16.45
C GLY A 221 -7.43 13.20 -16.36
N TYR A 222 -6.36 12.54 -15.93
CA TYR A 222 -5.03 13.08 -15.83
C TYR A 222 -4.03 12.20 -16.55
N GLU A 223 -3.12 12.85 -17.26
CA GLU A 223 -2.09 12.20 -18.07
C GLU A 223 -0.71 12.72 -17.69
N LYS A 224 0.29 11.87 -17.89
CA LYS A 224 1.71 12.24 -17.92
C LYS A 224 2.24 11.84 -19.29
N ASP A 225 2.89 12.75 -20.00
CA ASP A 225 3.49 12.50 -21.32
C ASP A 225 2.51 11.84 -22.32
N GLY A 226 1.26 12.31 -22.35
CA GLY A 226 0.20 11.79 -23.24
C GLY A 226 -0.34 10.40 -22.87
N LYS A 227 0.02 9.87 -21.69
CA LYS A 227 -0.51 8.60 -21.17
C LYS A 227 -1.36 8.85 -19.94
N SER A 228 -2.62 8.44 -20.01
CA SER A 228 -3.54 8.50 -18.86
C SER A 228 -3.09 7.59 -17.72
N PHE A 229 -2.87 8.17 -16.54
CA PHE A 229 -2.62 7.43 -15.30
C PHE A 229 -3.82 7.46 -14.35
N LEU A 230 -4.84 8.27 -14.65
CA LEU A 230 -6.03 8.36 -13.82
C LEU A 230 -7.19 8.86 -14.68
N THR A 231 -8.34 8.21 -14.56
CA THR A 231 -9.61 8.79 -15.03
C THR A 231 -10.60 8.86 -13.89
N PHE A 232 -11.54 9.78 -13.96
CA PHE A 232 -12.57 9.93 -12.95
C PHE A 232 -13.89 10.44 -13.52
N TYR A 233 -14.96 10.14 -12.80
CA TYR A 233 -16.28 10.64 -13.10
C TYR A 233 -16.96 11.15 -11.83
N VAL A 234 -17.58 12.32 -11.94
CA VAL A 234 -18.27 13.00 -10.84
C VAL A 234 -19.75 12.63 -10.86
N TYR A 235 -20.19 11.84 -9.88
CA TYR A 235 -21.60 11.54 -9.66
C TYR A 235 -22.23 12.61 -8.77
N ARG A 236 -22.72 13.70 -9.38
CA ARG A 236 -23.34 14.83 -8.65
C ARG A 236 -24.50 14.42 -7.75
N LYS A 237 -25.43 13.60 -8.26
CA LYS A 237 -26.60 13.13 -7.49
C LYS A 237 -26.22 12.39 -6.19
N ASN A 238 -25.12 11.64 -6.21
CA ASN A 238 -24.66 10.83 -5.08
C ASN A 238 -23.47 11.47 -4.34
N LYS A 239 -23.15 12.75 -4.63
CA LYS A 239 -22.04 13.51 -4.04
C LYS A 239 -20.72 12.71 -3.95
N ARG A 240 -20.33 12.02 -5.03
CA ARG A 240 -19.14 11.14 -5.04
C ARG A 240 -18.37 11.17 -6.35
N ILE A 241 -17.10 10.82 -6.29
CA ILE A 241 -16.19 10.69 -7.43
C ILE A 241 -15.83 9.21 -7.57
N LYS A 242 -15.96 8.66 -8.77
CA LYS A 242 -15.34 7.37 -9.11
C LYS A 242 -14.04 7.64 -9.82
N VAL A 243 -12.97 7.01 -9.36
CA VAL A 243 -11.63 7.12 -9.91
C VAL A 243 -11.19 5.75 -10.40
N TRP A 244 -10.68 5.65 -11.62
CA TRP A 244 -10.14 4.42 -12.20
C TRP A 244 -8.65 4.57 -12.42
N LEU A 245 -7.89 3.56 -11.97
CA LEU A 245 -6.44 3.52 -12.07
C LEU A 245 -5.98 2.31 -12.92
N PRO A 246 -4.94 2.47 -13.75
CA PRO A 246 -4.22 1.42 -14.48
C PRO A 246 -3.35 0.53 -13.59
N LEU A 247 -3.89 0.12 -12.43
CA LEU A 247 -3.26 -0.77 -11.47
C LEU A 247 -4.03 -2.10 -11.42
N ASP A 248 -3.33 -3.19 -11.11
CA ASP A 248 -3.94 -4.52 -10.98
C ASP A 248 -4.55 -4.67 -9.57
N PRO A 249 -5.88 -4.79 -9.42
CA PRO A 249 -6.52 -4.97 -8.12
C PRO A 249 -6.02 -6.20 -7.36
N GLY A 250 -5.52 -7.23 -8.07
CA GLY A 250 -4.99 -8.45 -7.46
C GLY A 250 -3.64 -8.26 -6.76
N GLN A 251 -2.95 -7.14 -7.00
CA GLN A 251 -1.68 -6.80 -6.35
C GLN A 251 -1.85 -5.81 -5.20
N GLU A 252 -3.07 -5.35 -4.94
CA GLU A 252 -3.38 -4.42 -3.86
C GLU A 252 -4.10 -5.14 -2.71
N LYS A 253 -3.94 -4.64 -1.48
CA LYS A 253 -4.75 -5.11 -0.35
C LYS A 253 -6.19 -4.63 -0.54
N MET A 254 -6.99 -5.44 -1.22
CA MET A 254 -8.41 -5.20 -1.42
C MET A 254 -9.13 -5.30 -0.08
N GLY A 255 -9.73 -4.19 0.37
CA GLY A 255 -10.45 -4.13 1.64
C GLY A 255 -11.16 -2.79 1.86
N GLY A 256 -12.45 -2.86 2.20
CA GLY A 256 -13.32 -1.71 2.46
C GLY A 256 -14.25 -1.35 1.30
N LYS A 257 -15.34 -0.62 1.60
CA LYS A 257 -16.41 -0.25 0.65
C LYS A 257 -15.99 0.67 -0.51
N ASN A 258 -14.74 1.15 -0.50
CA ASN A 258 -14.25 2.20 -1.40
C ASN A 258 -13.31 1.69 -2.50
N LEU A 259 -12.84 0.43 -2.45
CA LEU A 259 -12.06 -0.17 -3.53
C LEU A 259 -12.87 -1.24 -4.25
N ARG A 260 -12.81 -1.24 -5.58
CA ARG A 260 -13.52 -2.22 -6.40
C ARG A 260 -12.66 -2.70 -7.55
N ASP A 261 -12.68 -4.02 -7.73
CA ASP A 261 -12.15 -4.66 -8.93
C ASP A 261 -13.16 -4.53 -10.08
N MET A 262 -12.75 -3.82 -11.13
CA MET A 262 -13.50 -3.57 -12.36
C MET A 262 -13.01 -4.41 -13.54
N ARG A 263 -12.19 -5.44 -13.32
CA ARG A 263 -11.94 -6.48 -14.33
C ARG A 263 -13.28 -7.14 -14.67
N GLY A 264 -13.55 -7.31 -15.97
CA GLY A 264 -14.83 -7.83 -16.46
C GLY A 264 -16.05 -6.90 -16.30
N LYS A 265 -15.88 -5.66 -15.82
CA LYS A 265 -16.99 -4.68 -15.65
C LYS A 265 -16.77 -3.46 -16.52
N GLY A 266 -17.87 -2.81 -16.93
CA GLY A 266 -17.83 -1.54 -17.65
C GLY A 266 -17.17 -0.44 -16.82
N ARG A 267 -16.18 0.25 -17.40
CA ARG A 267 -15.44 1.35 -16.77
C ARG A 267 -15.08 2.43 -17.79
N LYS A 268 -14.75 3.63 -17.31
CA LYS A 268 -14.35 4.75 -18.15
C LYS A 268 -12.84 5.00 -18.01
N GLY A 269 -12.06 4.57 -19.00
CA GLY A 269 -10.64 4.92 -19.09
C GLY A 269 -9.66 4.05 -18.29
N ALA A 270 -8.75 4.69 -17.56
CA ALA A 270 -7.34 4.32 -17.35
C ALA A 270 -7.10 2.89 -16.83
N GLY A 271 -7.98 2.28 -16.03
CA GLY A 271 -7.78 0.87 -15.69
C GLY A 271 -8.74 0.26 -14.68
N PRO A 272 -8.48 -0.99 -14.28
CA PRO A 272 -9.46 -1.83 -13.60
C PRO A 272 -9.57 -1.62 -12.09
N LEU A 273 -8.70 -0.83 -11.46
CA LEU A 273 -8.83 -0.51 -10.04
C LEU A 273 -9.70 0.72 -9.86
N GLU A 274 -10.89 0.56 -9.27
CA GLU A 274 -11.80 1.65 -8.95
C GLU A 274 -11.68 2.09 -7.48
N ILE A 275 -11.60 3.40 -7.26
CA ILE A 275 -11.70 4.06 -5.96
C ILE A 275 -12.99 4.88 -5.96
N LEU A 276 -13.85 4.65 -4.97
CA LEU A 276 -15.06 5.44 -4.72
C LEU A 276 -14.78 6.47 -3.62
N ILE A 277 -14.78 7.75 -3.98
CA ILE A 277 -14.44 8.88 -3.10
C ILE A 277 -15.71 9.68 -2.80
N ASP A 278 -16.17 9.64 -1.56
CA ASP A 278 -17.32 10.43 -1.07
C ASP A 278 -16.92 11.45 0.01
N ASN A 279 -15.64 11.48 0.40
CA ASN A 279 -15.08 12.43 1.35
C ASN A 279 -13.55 12.57 1.17
N ALA A 280 -12.94 13.53 1.84
CA ALA A 280 -11.51 13.82 1.72
C ALA A 280 -10.59 12.76 2.35
N GLU A 281 -11.05 12.01 3.35
CA GLU A 281 -10.25 10.97 4.00
C GLU A 281 -9.91 9.83 3.04
N ILE A 282 -10.85 9.49 2.15
CA ILE A 282 -10.64 8.47 1.11
C ILE A 282 -9.53 8.89 0.15
N ILE A 283 -9.44 10.19 -0.18
CA ILE A 283 -8.36 10.73 -1.03
C ILE A 283 -7.01 10.47 -0.35
N ASN A 284 -6.88 10.80 0.93
CA ASN A 284 -5.65 10.61 1.70
C ASN A 284 -5.31 9.12 1.86
N LYS A 285 -6.30 8.29 2.20
CA LYS A 285 -6.15 6.85 2.38
C LYS A 285 -5.59 6.15 1.14
N TYR A 286 -6.02 6.59 -0.05
CA TYR A 286 -5.61 5.98 -1.32
C TYR A 286 -4.67 6.86 -2.15
N GLU A 287 -4.09 7.92 -1.57
CA GLU A 287 -3.11 8.78 -2.26
C GLU A 287 -1.93 7.95 -2.79
N TYR A 288 -1.51 6.93 -2.04
CA TYR A 288 -0.45 6.01 -2.46
C TYR A 288 -0.78 5.27 -3.77
N LEU A 289 -2.05 4.95 -4.04
CA LEU A 289 -2.49 4.33 -5.30
C LEU A 289 -2.47 5.34 -6.45
N LEU A 290 -2.88 6.59 -6.20
CA LEU A 290 -2.79 7.66 -7.19
C LEU A 290 -1.33 7.88 -7.62
N ARG A 291 -0.41 7.90 -6.64
CA ARG A 291 1.04 8.02 -6.85
C ARG A 291 1.62 6.80 -7.57
N LYS A 292 1.32 5.58 -7.11
CA LYS A 292 1.75 4.34 -7.76
C LYS A 292 1.32 4.28 -9.23
N SER A 293 0.13 4.81 -9.54
CA SER A 293 -0.36 4.91 -10.91
C SER A 293 0.44 5.89 -11.78
N TYR A 294 0.77 7.06 -11.22
CA TYR A 294 1.60 8.07 -11.87
C TYR A 294 3.04 7.57 -12.10
N ASP A 295 3.67 7.00 -11.07
CA ASP A 295 5.08 6.56 -11.11
C ASP A 295 5.30 5.43 -12.12
N ARG A 296 4.26 4.63 -12.42
CA ARG A 296 4.28 3.59 -13.46
C ARG A 296 4.67 4.15 -14.83
N LEU A 297 4.39 5.42 -15.10
CA LEU A 297 4.66 6.03 -16.41
C LEU A 297 6.12 6.43 -16.60
N GLY A 298 6.94 6.47 -15.53
CA GLY A 298 8.38 6.81 -15.60
C GLY A 298 8.67 8.21 -16.17
N ASP A 299 9.90 8.70 -16.05
CA ASP A 299 10.32 9.90 -16.78
C ASP A 299 10.76 9.50 -18.20
N SER A 300 10.19 10.15 -19.20
CA SER A 300 10.42 9.95 -20.63
C SER A 300 11.79 10.46 -21.10
N ASN A 301 12.85 10.27 -20.30
CA ASN A 301 14.23 10.51 -20.67
C ASN A 301 15.13 9.33 -20.24
N ARG A 302 15.08 8.24 -21.00
CA ARG A 302 16.25 7.35 -21.16
C ARG A 302 16.36 6.88 -22.61
N SER A 303 17.55 7.18 -23.14
CA SER A 303 18.05 7.03 -24.50
C SER A 303 17.94 5.62 -25.09
N LYS A 304 18.02 5.59 -26.43
CA LYS A 304 18.28 4.44 -27.29
C LYS A 304 19.43 3.57 -26.74
N HIS A 305 19.19 2.25 -26.76
CA HIS A 305 20.12 1.11 -26.68
C HIS A 305 21.44 1.25 -25.87
N GLN A 306 21.54 0.50 -24.76
CA GLN A 306 22.74 -0.28 -24.42
C GLN A 306 22.37 -1.49 -23.54
N LYS A 307 22.95 -2.65 -23.86
CA LYS A 307 22.79 -3.95 -23.19
C LYS A 307 23.12 -3.86 -21.69
N PRO A 308 22.44 -4.61 -20.80
CA PRO A 308 23.00 -4.85 -19.47
C PRO A 308 24.14 -5.88 -19.58
N LYS A 309 25.35 -5.48 -19.18
CA LYS A 309 26.46 -6.37 -18.80
C LYS A 309 26.40 -6.68 -17.29
N PRO A 310 27.08 -7.73 -16.83
CA PRO A 310 26.49 -8.80 -16.03
C PRO A 310 26.61 -8.58 -14.51
N PHE A 311 25.64 -9.13 -13.77
CA PHE A 311 25.86 -9.52 -12.38
C PHE A 311 26.35 -10.97 -12.39
N GLU A 312 27.47 -11.21 -11.73
CA GLU A 312 28.24 -12.44 -11.79
C GLU A 312 27.45 -13.69 -11.35
N ALA A 313 27.65 -14.72 -12.17
CA ALA A 313 27.61 -16.15 -11.90
C ALA A 313 26.76 -16.64 -10.70
N LEU A 314 25.50 -16.97 -11.01
CA LEU A 314 24.98 -18.30 -10.68
C LEU A 314 24.62 -18.99 -11.99
N SER A 315 25.58 -19.69 -12.60
CA SER A 315 25.29 -20.74 -13.60
C SER A 315 24.42 -21.80 -12.92
N LYS A 316 23.31 -22.32 -13.48
CA LYS A 316 23.09 -22.84 -14.84
C LYS A 316 21.64 -22.59 -15.30
N ASN A 317 21.49 -22.40 -16.61
CA ASN A 317 20.30 -21.95 -17.34
C ASN A 317 18.99 -22.68 -17.04
N GLN A 318 18.04 -21.98 -16.39
CA GLN A 318 16.62 -22.31 -16.41
C GLN A 318 15.81 -21.02 -16.49
N SER A 319 14.83 -20.95 -17.39
CA SER A 319 13.88 -19.83 -17.44
C SER A 319 13.16 -19.69 -16.09
N ASN A 320 12.58 -18.52 -15.79
CA ASN A 320 11.76 -18.37 -14.57
C ASN A 320 10.59 -19.37 -14.54
N MET A 321 10.18 -19.88 -15.72
CA MET A 321 9.23 -20.98 -15.84
C MET A 321 9.81 -22.33 -15.42
N ALA A 322 10.98 -22.70 -15.92
CA ALA A 322 11.66 -23.92 -15.51
C ALA A 322 11.97 -23.91 -14.00
N LYS A 323 12.33 -22.76 -13.43
CA LYS A 323 12.46 -22.57 -11.97
C LYS A 323 11.13 -22.77 -11.24
N ALA A 324 10.03 -22.21 -11.75
CA ALA A 324 8.71 -22.37 -11.14
C ALA A 324 8.23 -23.83 -11.15
N VAL A 325 8.43 -24.54 -12.26
CA VAL A 325 8.11 -25.97 -12.34
C VAL A 325 8.99 -26.77 -11.38
N ASN A 326 10.30 -26.51 -11.33
CA ASN A 326 11.21 -27.25 -10.44
C ASN A 326 10.99 -26.97 -8.96
N ASN A 327 10.53 -25.77 -8.61
CA ASN A 327 10.16 -25.40 -7.24
C ASN A 327 8.77 -25.94 -6.84
N SER A 328 8.03 -26.56 -7.76
CA SER A 328 6.77 -27.22 -7.45
C SER A 328 7.03 -28.63 -6.91
N ASP A 329 6.11 -29.13 -6.09
CA ASP A 329 6.22 -30.49 -5.58
C ASP A 329 6.06 -31.55 -6.70
N ASN A 330 6.31 -32.82 -6.36
CA ASN A 330 6.30 -33.91 -7.35
C ASN A 330 4.93 -34.06 -8.05
N VAL A 331 3.83 -33.87 -7.31
CA VAL A 331 2.47 -33.96 -7.84
C VAL A 331 2.23 -32.86 -8.87
N ARG A 332 2.59 -31.60 -8.56
CA ARG A 332 2.38 -30.46 -9.45
C ARG A 332 3.30 -30.49 -10.67
N ARG A 333 4.53 -31.02 -10.53
CA ARG A 333 5.43 -31.28 -11.67
C ARG A 333 4.85 -32.29 -12.64
N LYS A 334 4.35 -33.43 -12.15
CA LYS A 334 3.68 -34.45 -12.97
C LYS A 334 2.43 -33.90 -13.64
N LEU A 335 1.59 -33.18 -12.89
CA LEU A 335 0.39 -32.55 -13.42
C LEU A 335 0.68 -31.55 -14.55
N PHE A 336 1.73 -30.72 -14.40
CA PHE A 336 2.19 -29.81 -15.44
C PHE A 336 2.62 -30.56 -16.70
N GLN A 337 3.43 -31.61 -16.55
CA GLN A 337 3.89 -32.44 -17.67
C GLN A 337 2.72 -33.14 -18.39
N HIS A 338 1.78 -33.73 -17.64
CA HIS A 338 0.61 -34.40 -18.19
C HIS A 338 -0.34 -33.44 -18.91
N LEU A 339 -0.52 -32.21 -18.40
CA LEU A 339 -1.28 -31.17 -19.07
C LEU A 339 -0.62 -30.80 -20.41
N CYS A 340 0.67 -30.48 -20.42
CA CYS A 340 1.39 -30.13 -21.65
C CYS A 340 1.36 -31.27 -22.68
N ALA A 341 1.58 -32.51 -22.25
CA ALA A 341 1.50 -33.68 -23.11
C ALA A 341 0.08 -33.88 -23.68
N SER A 342 -0.96 -33.67 -22.87
CA SER A 342 -2.36 -33.77 -23.32
C SER A 342 -2.68 -32.76 -24.40
N ILE A 343 -2.13 -31.55 -24.33
CA ILE A 343 -2.31 -30.50 -25.34
C ILE A 343 -1.63 -30.88 -26.65
N ILE A 344 -0.34 -31.26 -26.59
CA ILE A 344 0.45 -31.62 -27.79
C ILE A 344 -0.18 -32.83 -28.50
N LYS A 345 -0.71 -33.80 -27.74
CA LYS A 345 -1.33 -35.02 -28.29
C LYS A 345 -2.58 -34.75 -29.12
N LEU A 346 -3.22 -33.58 -28.99
CA LEU A 346 -4.40 -33.22 -29.81
C LEU A 346 -4.07 -33.16 -31.31
N ALA A 347 -2.91 -32.60 -31.67
CA ALA A 347 -2.42 -32.56 -33.05
C ALA A 347 -0.90 -32.29 -33.07
N PRO A 348 -0.05 -33.31 -32.86
CA PRO A 348 1.41 -33.12 -32.67
C PRO A 348 2.12 -32.40 -33.81
N LYS A 349 1.60 -32.48 -35.04
CA LYS A 349 2.17 -31.84 -36.24
C LYS A 349 1.71 -30.39 -36.45
N ARG A 350 0.68 -29.94 -35.73
CA ARG A 350 0.09 -28.58 -35.88
C ARG A 350 0.26 -27.71 -34.64
N ILE A 351 0.69 -28.32 -33.53
CA ILE A 351 0.85 -27.64 -32.24
C ILE A 351 2.32 -27.43 -31.95
N GLU A 352 2.71 -26.16 -31.83
CA GLU A 352 4.02 -25.75 -31.34
C GLU A 352 3.91 -25.32 -29.88
N CYS A 353 4.93 -25.62 -29.07
CA CYS A 353 5.06 -25.12 -27.71
C CYS A 353 6.27 -24.19 -27.61
N VAL A 354 6.02 -22.91 -27.32
CA VAL A 354 7.07 -21.89 -27.15
C VAL A 354 7.23 -21.58 -25.66
N GLU A 355 8.40 -21.88 -25.12
CA GLU A 355 8.76 -21.49 -23.76
C GLU A 355 9.09 -19.99 -23.69
N THR A 356 8.39 -19.27 -22.82
CA THR A 356 8.68 -17.86 -22.53
C THR A 356 9.27 -17.71 -21.13
N LYS A 357 9.65 -16.47 -20.78
CA LYS A 357 10.08 -16.15 -19.42
C LYS A 357 9.02 -16.48 -18.36
N TYR A 358 7.71 -16.47 -18.69
CA TYR A 358 6.64 -16.54 -17.68
C TYR A 358 5.57 -17.60 -17.91
N TYR A 359 5.51 -18.24 -19.07
CA TYR A 359 4.54 -19.30 -19.39
C TYR A 359 4.99 -20.11 -20.61
N TYR A 360 4.35 -21.25 -20.85
CA TYR A 360 4.41 -21.98 -22.11
C TYR A 360 3.27 -21.51 -23.00
N ALA A 361 3.57 -21.10 -24.23
CA ALA A 361 2.59 -20.71 -25.23
C ALA A 361 2.40 -21.84 -26.23
N PHE A 362 1.18 -22.38 -26.27
CA PHE A 362 0.77 -23.36 -27.26
C PHE A 362 0.16 -22.64 -28.46
N ARG A 363 0.71 -22.94 -29.63
CA ARG A 363 0.35 -22.31 -30.90
C ARG A 363 -0.18 -23.35 -31.86
N LYS A 364 -1.32 -23.08 -32.49
CA LYS A 364 -1.90 -23.88 -33.57
C LYS A 364 -1.62 -23.12 -34.87
N ASP A 365 -0.91 -23.77 -35.80
CA ASP A 365 -0.55 -23.19 -37.11
C ASP A 365 0.01 -21.75 -36.98
N GLY A 366 0.89 -21.53 -35.99
CA GLY A 366 1.54 -20.25 -35.72
C GLY A 366 0.73 -19.23 -34.89
N LYS A 367 -0.52 -19.51 -34.50
CA LYS A 367 -1.34 -18.61 -33.64
C LYS A 367 -1.46 -19.14 -32.22
N ASN A 368 -1.27 -18.26 -31.23
CA ASN A 368 -1.43 -18.62 -29.82
C ASN A 368 -2.90 -18.98 -29.52
N PHE A 369 -3.13 -20.12 -28.89
CA PHE A 369 -4.47 -20.52 -28.45
C PHE A 369 -4.55 -20.86 -26.96
N MET A 370 -3.42 -21.20 -26.34
CA MET A 370 -3.41 -21.56 -24.92
C MET A 370 -2.08 -21.24 -24.26
N PHE A 371 -2.14 -20.78 -23.01
CA PHE A 371 -0.94 -20.50 -22.20
C PHE A 371 -0.98 -21.33 -20.93
N VAL A 372 0.14 -21.94 -20.54
CA VAL A 372 0.26 -22.79 -19.34
C VAL A 372 1.36 -22.28 -18.42
N ARG A 373 1.10 -22.25 -17.11
CA ARG A 373 2.05 -21.78 -16.09
C ARG A 373 1.88 -22.53 -14.76
N ALA A 374 3.00 -22.81 -14.09
CA ALA A 374 3.01 -23.33 -12.72
C ALA A 374 3.05 -22.18 -11.69
N PHE A 375 2.30 -22.32 -10.59
CA PHE A 375 2.30 -21.40 -9.46
C PHE A 375 2.62 -22.15 -8.15
N PRO A 376 3.91 -22.30 -7.80
CA PRO A 376 4.33 -23.03 -6.60
C PRO A 376 3.67 -22.52 -5.33
N GLN A 377 3.62 -21.19 -5.15
CA GLN A 377 3.06 -20.54 -3.97
C GLN A 377 1.55 -20.68 -3.83
N LEU A 378 0.84 -20.99 -4.92
CA LEU A 378 -0.61 -21.24 -4.91
C LEU A 378 -0.95 -22.72 -4.98
N ASN A 379 0.07 -23.56 -5.13
CA ASN A 379 -0.08 -25.00 -5.25
C ASN A 379 -0.90 -25.47 -6.47
N THR A 380 -0.90 -24.70 -7.56
CA THR A 380 -1.69 -25.00 -8.78
C THR A 380 -0.87 -24.93 -10.06
N VAL A 381 -1.35 -25.67 -11.08
CA VAL A 381 -0.97 -25.46 -12.48
C VAL A 381 -2.13 -24.75 -13.16
N ARG A 382 -1.88 -23.64 -13.84
CA ARG A 382 -2.92 -22.86 -14.48
C ARG A 382 -2.71 -22.78 -15.97
N PHE A 383 -3.81 -22.93 -16.71
CA PHE A 383 -3.83 -22.67 -18.14
C PHE A 383 -4.94 -21.70 -18.51
N SER A 384 -4.76 -20.99 -19.62
CA SER A 384 -5.75 -20.05 -20.17
C SER A 384 -6.00 -20.32 -21.63
N PHE A 385 -7.23 -20.09 -22.07
CA PHE A 385 -7.71 -20.33 -23.43
C PHE A 385 -8.83 -19.34 -23.80
N ASN A 386 -9.17 -19.25 -25.08
CA ASN A 386 -10.22 -18.38 -25.60
C ASN A 386 -11.47 -19.17 -26.02
N LEU A 387 -12.15 -19.78 -25.05
CA LEU A 387 -13.39 -20.54 -25.23
C LEU A 387 -14.38 -20.08 -24.16
N ASP A 388 -15.63 -19.81 -24.53
CA ASP A 388 -16.66 -19.45 -23.55
C ASP A 388 -17.04 -20.65 -22.68
N VAL A 389 -16.60 -20.61 -21.43
CA VAL A 389 -16.89 -21.63 -20.40
C VAL A 389 -17.82 -21.10 -19.30
N SER A 390 -18.50 -19.96 -19.54
CA SER A 390 -19.41 -19.33 -18.57
C SER A 390 -20.57 -20.23 -18.12
N LYS A 391 -20.91 -21.25 -18.92
CA LYS A 391 -21.98 -22.22 -18.63
C LYS A 391 -21.46 -23.60 -18.21
N VAL A 392 -20.15 -23.77 -18.09
CA VAL A 392 -19.55 -25.06 -17.77
C VAL A 392 -19.33 -25.16 -16.26
N ALA A 393 -20.10 -26.02 -15.60
CA ALA A 393 -19.92 -26.33 -14.18
C ALA A 393 -18.87 -27.44 -14.04
N LEU A 394 -17.75 -27.14 -13.39
CA LEU A 394 -16.73 -28.11 -13.03
C LEU A 394 -16.58 -28.11 -11.50
N GLU A 395 -17.11 -29.14 -10.87
CA GLU A 395 -17.04 -29.28 -9.41
C GLU A 395 -15.58 -29.32 -8.95
N GLY A 396 -15.25 -28.54 -7.91
CA GLY A 396 -13.89 -28.45 -7.37
C GLY A 396 -12.87 -27.67 -8.22
N ILE A 397 -13.25 -27.15 -9.40
CA ILE A 397 -12.33 -26.45 -10.30
C ILE A 397 -12.64 -24.95 -10.34
N VAL A 398 -11.62 -24.14 -10.01
CA VAL A 398 -11.76 -22.68 -10.03
C VAL A 398 -11.52 -22.16 -11.45
N ILE A 399 -12.60 -21.71 -12.10
CA ILE A 399 -12.55 -20.96 -13.37
C ILE A 399 -12.45 -19.46 -13.04
N LYS A 400 -11.45 -18.79 -13.59
CA LYS A 400 -11.18 -17.36 -13.40
C LYS A 400 -11.32 -16.63 -14.72
N ASP A 401 -11.95 -15.46 -14.69
CA ASP A 401 -11.94 -14.51 -15.81
C ASP A 401 -10.61 -13.74 -15.79
N GLY A 402 -9.82 -13.83 -16.87
CA GLY A 402 -8.52 -13.17 -16.94
C GLY A 402 -7.61 -13.64 -18.09
N CYS A 403 -6.69 -12.77 -18.52
CA CYS A 403 -5.80 -12.98 -19.67
C CYS A 403 -4.32 -12.82 -19.29
N TRP A 404 -3.43 -13.61 -19.88
CA TRP A 404 -1.96 -13.45 -19.75
C TRP A 404 -1.29 -12.87 -20.99
N ALA A 405 -1.92 -12.96 -22.16
CA ALA A 405 -1.59 -12.28 -23.42
C ALA A 405 -2.76 -12.48 -24.41
N ASN A 406 -3.08 -11.45 -25.19
CA ASN A 406 -4.16 -11.32 -26.20
C ASN A 406 -5.25 -12.42 -26.27
N ASN A 407 -6.50 -12.00 -26.01
CA ASN A 407 -7.76 -12.70 -26.26
C ASN A 407 -8.10 -13.97 -25.45
N ASN A 408 -7.23 -14.52 -24.61
CA ASN A 408 -7.63 -15.65 -23.74
C ASN A 408 -8.47 -15.16 -22.54
N ARG A 409 -9.78 -15.37 -22.62
CA ARG A 409 -10.77 -14.85 -21.65
C ARG A 409 -10.81 -15.61 -20.33
N PHE A 410 -10.56 -16.92 -20.33
CA PHE A 410 -10.73 -17.77 -19.15
C PHE A 410 -9.43 -18.47 -18.75
N GLN A 411 -9.22 -18.61 -17.43
CA GLN A 411 -8.12 -19.36 -16.81
C GLN A 411 -8.67 -20.43 -15.88
N ILE A 412 -8.05 -21.61 -15.88
CA ILE A 412 -8.41 -22.71 -14.99
C ILE A 412 -7.22 -23.09 -14.13
N ASP A 413 -7.41 -23.12 -12.82
CA ASP A 413 -6.47 -23.68 -11.84
C ASP A 413 -6.70 -25.19 -11.69
N LEU A 414 -5.69 -25.99 -12.04
CA LEU A 414 -5.64 -27.42 -11.79
C LEU A 414 -4.82 -27.70 -10.53
N ALA A 415 -5.43 -28.44 -9.61
CA ALA A 415 -4.79 -28.90 -8.37
C ALA A 415 -4.49 -30.41 -8.40
N THR A 416 -5.27 -31.21 -9.15
CA THR A 416 -5.20 -32.67 -9.17
C THR A 416 -5.28 -33.25 -10.59
N GLU A 417 -4.93 -34.53 -10.73
CA GLU A 417 -5.09 -35.28 -11.99
C GLU A 417 -6.55 -35.46 -12.40
N ASP A 418 -7.46 -35.58 -11.43
CA ASP A 418 -8.88 -35.69 -11.74
C ASP A 418 -9.42 -34.38 -12.30
N HIS A 419 -8.91 -33.23 -11.83
CA HIS A 419 -9.23 -31.95 -12.46
C HIS A 419 -8.75 -31.92 -13.92
N LEU A 420 -7.56 -32.47 -14.22
CA LEU A 420 -7.06 -32.58 -15.59
C LEU A 420 -7.98 -33.44 -16.46
N LYS A 421 -8.45 -34.59 -15.97
CA LYS A 421 -9.42 -35.44 -16.69
C LYS A 421 -10.71 -34.69 -17.02
N MET A 422 -11.24 -33.93 -16.05
CA MET A 422 -12.48 -33.16 -16.23
C MET A 422 -12.35 -32.03 -17.26
N VAL A 423 -11.18 -31.40 -17.39
CA VAL A 423 -10.98 -30.28 -18.32
C VAL A 423 -10.51 -30.70 -19.72
N LYS A 424 -10.09 -31.95 -19.93
CA LYS A 424 -9.65 -32.44 -21.26
C LYS A 424 -10.65 -32.14 -22.39
N PRO A 425 -11.98 -32.29 -22.22
CA PRO A 425 -12.95 -31.91 -23.24
C PRO A 425 -12.89 -30.41 -23.60
N LEU A 426 -12.65 -29.54 -22.62
CA LEU A 426 -12.51 -28.10 -22.84
C LEU A 426 -11.22 -27.75 -23.58
N ILE A 427 -10.12 -28.42 -23.24
CA ILE A 427 -8.84 -28.25 -23.94
C ILE A 427 -8.99 -28.66 -25.41
N LYS A 428 -9.68 -29.77 -25.68
CA LYS A 428 -9.99 -30.21 -27.05
C LYS A 428 -10.86 -29.20 -27.80
N LYS A 429 -11.94 -28.73 -27.18
CA LYS A 429 -12.83 -27.73 -27.78
C LYS A 429 -12.11 -26.40 -28.05
N ALA A 430 -11.28 -25.93 -27.13
CA ALA A 430 -10.46 -24.73 -27.33
C ALA A 430 -9.44 -24.88 -28.47
N PHE A 431 -8.93 -26.09 -28.72
CA PHE A 431 -8.09 -26.38 -29.87
C PHE A 431 -8.88 -26.42 -31.19
N GLU A 432 -10.12 -26.91 -31.18
CA GLU A 432 -10.99 -26.95 -32.36
C GLU A 432 -11.43 -25.55 -32.81
N GLU A 433 -11.71 -24.65 -31.86
CA GLU A 433 -12.16 -23.27 -32.12
C GLU A 433 -11.04 -22.25 -32.40
N ALA A 434 -9.78 -22.63 -32.11
CA ALA A 434 -8.59 -21.81 -32.39
C ALA A 434 -8.12 -21.93 -33.85
#